data_AF-A0A228HRD9-F1
#
_entry.id   AF-A0A228HRD9-F1
#
_cell.length_a   1.000
_cell.length_b   1.000
_cell.length_c   1.000
_cell.angle_alpha   90.00
_cell.angle_beta   90.00
_cell.angle_gamma   90.00
#
_symmetry.space_group_name_H-M   'P 1'
#
loop_
_entity.id
_entity.type
_entity.pdbx_description
1 polymer ?
#
loop_
_entity_poly.entity_id
_entity_poly.type
_entity_poly.pdbx_seq_one_letter_code
_entity_poly.pdbx_strand_id
1 'polypeptide(L)'
;MQMIYNSPNYCVVEFAPQAGHHLMNAGGYEIVDKNAQREIFIDGELAERFRAHVKQLIEDEPSLDEVDEFLGQFDSLMMMPVVLH
;
A
#
# COMPACT_ATOMS: atom_id res chain seq x y z
N MET A 1 -3.43 -11.83 -1.57
CA MET A 1 -2.93 -10.99 -0.47
C MET A 1 -1.49 -11.39 -0.24
N GLN A 2 -0.56 -10.55 -0.69
CA GLN A 2 0.88 -10.73 -0.53
C GLN A 2 1.40 -9.52 0.24
N MET A 3 1.92 -9.72 1.44
CA MET A 3 2.61 -8.66 2.15
C MET A 3 3.94 -8.38 1.43
N ILE A 4 4.09 -7.17 0.90
CA ILE A 4 5.28 -6.75 0.13
C ILE A 4 6.21 -5.88 0.97
N TYR A 5 5.70 -5.25 2.04
CA TYR A 5 6.48 -4.45 2.97
C TYR A 5 5.88 -4.51 4.37
N ASN A 6 6.74 -4.54 5.39
CA ASN A 6 6.33 -4.61 6.79
C ASN A 6 7.40 -3.99 7.70
N SER A 7 7.14 -2.80 8.20
CA SER A 7 7.96 -2.09 9.18
C SER A 7 7.24 -1.99 10.52
N PRO A 8 7.89 -1.47 11.58
CA PRO A 8 7.21 -1.17 12.84
C PRO A 8 6.10 -0.14 12.70
N ASN A 9 6.21 0.78 11.74
CA ASN A 9 5.29 1.90 11.54
C ASN A 9 4.19 1.59 10.52
N TYR A 10 4.56 0.99 9.39
CA TYR A 10 3.66 0.75 8.27
C TYR A 10 3.69 -0.69 7.76
N CYS A 11 2.61 -1.09 7.10
CA CYS A 11 2.52 -2.38 6.40
C CYS A 11 1.87 -2.17 5.03
N VAL A 12 2.43 -2.80 4.00
CA VAL A 12 1.87 -2.74 2.63
C VAL A 12 1.54 -4.15 2.16
N VAL A 13 0.27 -4.34 1.79
CA VAL A 13 -0.26 -5.59 1.27
C VAL A 13 -0.68 -5.40 -0.17
N GLU A 14 -0.13 -6.21 -1.07
CA GLU A 14 -0.55 -6.29 -2.46
C GLU A 14 -1.68 -7.30 -2.62
N PHE A 15 -2.70 -6.87 -3.35
CA PHE A 15 -3.81 -7.68 -3.80
C PHE A 15 -3.62 -7.95 -5.29
N ALA A 16 -3.26 -9.19 -5.62
CA ALA A 16 -3.16 -9.62 -7.00
C ALA A 16 -4.50 -9.44 -7.73
N PRO A 17 -4.48 -9.12 -9.04
CA PRO A 17 -5.70 -9.00 -9.83
C PRO A 17 -6.52 -10.28 -9.76
N GLN A 18 -7.77 -10.16 -9.34
CA GLN A 18 -8.70 -11.28 -9.25
C GLN A 18 -9.69 -11.19 -10.42
N ALA A 19 -9.51 -12.09 -11.38
CA ALA A 19 -10.42 -12.21 -12.52
C ALA A 19 -11.85 -12.50 -12.03
N GLY A 20 -12.79 -11.61 -12.37
CA GLY A 20 -14.20 -11.72 -11.99
C GLY A 20 -14.66 -10.75 -10.89
N HIS A 21 -13.75 -10.00 -10.26
CA HIS A 21 -14.10 -8.94 -9.32
C HIS A 21 -13.90 -7.57 -10.00
N HIS A 22 -14.98 -6.89 -10.40
CA HIS A 22 -14.91 -5.67 -11.22
C HIS A 22 -14.02 -4.56 -10.62
N LEU A 23 -13.94 -4.47 -9.29
CA LEU A 23 -13.09 -3.51 -8.56
C LEU A 23 -11.63 -3.97 -8.38
N MET A 24 -11.34 -5.28 -8.49
CA MET A 24 -9.98 -5.84 -8.31
C MET A 24 -9.43 -6.44 -9.60
N ASN A 25 -9.96 -6.06 -10.76
CA ASN A 25 -9.54 -6.60 -12.05
C ASN A 25 -8.08 -6.25 -12.39
N ALA A 26 -7.57 -5.12 -11.87
CA ALA A 26 -6.17 -4.69 -11.97
C ALA A 26 -5.35 -5.03 -10.71
N GLY A 27 -6.00 -5.50 -9.64
CA GLY A 27 -5.40 -5.63 -8.31
C GLY A 27 -5.47 -4.32 -7.53
N GLY A 28 -4.83 -4.29 -6.36
CA GLY A 28 -4.80 -3.13 -5.48
C GLY A 28 -3.71 -3.23 -4.42
N TYR A 29 -3.52 -2.16 -3.68
CA TYR A 29 -2.56 -2.07 -2.58
C TYR A 29 -3.27 -1.55 -1.34
N GLU A 30 -2.98 -2.14 -0.19
CA GLU A 30 -3.45 -1.64 1.10
C GLU A 30 -2.25 -1.18 1.90
N ILE A 31 -2.33 0.06 2.37
CA ILE A 31 -1.33 0.64 3.26
C ILE A 31 -1.98 0.79 4.63
N VAL A 32 -1.33 0.21 5.63
CA VAL A 32 -1.77 0.22 7.03
C VAL A 32 -0.75 0.99 7.86
N ASP A 33 -1.20 2.07 8.49
CA ASP A 33 -0.49 2.76 9.57
C ASP A 33 -0.79 2.07 10.90
N LYS A 34 0.25 1.50 11.51
CA LYS A 34 0.17 0.81 12.80
C LYS A 34 0.17 1.77 13.98
N ASN A 35 0.74 2.97 13.83
CA ASN A 35 0.76 3.99 14.86
C ASN A 35 -0.61 4.62 15.03
N ALA A 36 -1.21 5.09 13.93
CA ALA A 36 -2.53 5.70 14.00
C ALA A 36 -3.69 4.71 13.88
N GLN A 37 -3.41 3.44 13.61
CA GLN A 37 -4.43 2.41 13.35
C GLN A 37 -5.39 2.83 12.23
N ARG A 38 -4.82 3.38 11.16
CA ARG A 38 -5.56 3.79 9.95
C ARG A 38 -5.05 3.06 8.74
N GLU A 39 -5.91 2.92 7.74
CA GLU A 39 -5.56 2.28 6.49
C GLU A 39 -6.13 3.03 5.29
N ILE A 40 -5.55 2.74 4.14
CA ILE A 40 -6.07 3.14 2.84
C ILE A 40 -5.95 1.97 1.87
N PHE A 41 -7.05 1.70 1.18
CA PHE A 41 -7.06 0.82 0.04
C PHE A 41 -6.89 1.65 -1.24
N ILE A 42 -5.93 1.26 -2.06
CA ILE A 42 -5.55 1.88 -3.31
C ILE A 42 -5.93 0.91 -4.44
N ASP A 43 -6.87 1.31 -5.29
CA ASP A 43 -7.29 0.55 -6.47
C ASP A 43 -7.29 1.42 -7.75
N GLY A 44 -7.58 0.77 -8.88
CA GLY A 44 -7.74 1.43 -10.18
C GLY A 44 -6.49 2.17 -10.66
N GLU A 45 -6.67 3.41 -11.15
CA GLU A 45 -5.56 4.22 -11.68
C GLU A 45 -4.53 4.57 -10.60
N LEU A 46 -4.97 4.73 -9.35
CA LEU A 46 -4.07 5.04 -8.24
C LEU A 46 -3.17 3.85 -7.92
N ALA A 47 -3.69 2.61 -8.02
CA ALA A 47 -2.90 1.39 -7.84
C ALA A 47 -1.83 1.21 -8.92
N GLU A 48 -2.16 1.53 -10.17
CA GLU A 48 -1.18 1.50 -11.27
C GLU A 48 -0.04 2.50 -11.04
N ARG A 49 -0.35 3.72 -10.57
CA ARG A 49 0.66 4.72 -10.20
C ARG A 49 1.49 4.27 -9.01
N PHE A 50 0.85 3.72 -7.98
CA PHE A 50 1.54 3.19 -6.81
C PHE A 50 2.52 2.08 -7.19
N ARG A 51 2.09 1.14 -8.05
CA ARG A 51 2.94 0.08 -8.58
C ARG A 51 4.16 0.61 -9.34
N ALA A 52 3.98 1.67 -10.14
CA ALA A 52 5.09 2.31 -10.85
C ALA A 52 6.10 2.93 -9.87
N HIS A 53 5.60 3.62 -8.84
CA HIS A 53 6.45 4.16 -7.76
C HIS A 53 7.15 3.05 -6.98
N VAL A 54 6.45 1.98 -6.56
CA VAL A 54 7.05 0.85 -5.84
C VAL A 54 8.14 0.17 -6.68
N LYS A 55 7.93 0.00 -7.99
CA LYS A 55 8.99 -0.53 -8.87
C LYS A 55 10.24 0.35 -8.89
N GLN A 56 10.05 1.66 -9.05
CA GLN A 56 11.16 2.62 -9.01
C GLN A 56 11.86 2.62 -7.66
N LEU A 57 11.09 2.53 -6.56
CA LEU A 57 11.61 2.45 -5.21
C LEU A 57 12.45 1.18 -5.04
N ILE A 58 11.97 0.01 -5.49
CA ILE A 58 12.68 -1.28 -5.43
C ILE A 58 13.99 -1.25 -6.23
N GLU A 59 14.00 -0.58 -7.40
CA GLU A 59 15.21 -0.42 -8.21
C GLU A 59 16.32 0.35 -7.49
N ASP A 60 15.96 1.25 -6.57
CA ASP A 60 16.89 2.05 -5.77
C ASP A 60 17.34 1.34 -4.47
N GLU A 61 16.90 0.11 -4.22
CA GLU A 61 17.13 -0.64 -2.96
C GLU A 61 16.88 0.24 -1.71
N PRO A 62 15.63 0.67 -1.52
CA PRO A 62 15.30 1.72 -0.59
C PRO A 62 15.43 1.21 0.85
N SER A 63 15.93 2.06 1.73
CA SER A 63 16.01 1.74 3.15
C SER A 63 14.61 1.72 3.77
N LEU A 64 14.44 1.01 4.89
CA LEU A 64 13.17 0.98 5.62
C LEU A 64 12.64 2.39 5.93
N ASP A 65 13.54 3.31 6.25
CA ASP A 65 13.25 4.72 6.56
C ASP A 65 12.66 5.48 5.35
N GLU A 66 13.24 5.30 4.16
CA GLU A 66 12.77 5.95 2.92
C GLU A 66 11.37 5.46 2.53
N VAL A 67 11.10 4.17 2.74
CA VAL A 67 9.77 3.61 2.54
C VAL A 67 8.79 4.17 3.57
N ASP A 68 9.18 4.26 4.85
CA ASP A 68 8.32 4.85 5.89
C ASP A 68 8.03 6.33 5.61
N GLU A 69 9.01 7.12 5.15
CA GLU A 69 8.82 8.51 4.72
C GLU A 69 7.86 8.62 3.52
N PHE A 70 8.02 7.75 2.53
CA PHE A 70 7.12 7.68 1.38
C PHE A 70 5.68 7.34 1.80
N LEU A 71 5.51 6.34 2.66
CA LEU A 71 4.19 5.92 3.16
C LEU A 71 3.55 7.00 4.04
N GLY A 72 4.37 7.77 4.78
CA GLY A 72 3.92 8.93 5.55
C GLY A 72 3.25 10.02 4.70
N GLN A 73 3.53 10.10 3.39
CA GLN A 73 2.82 11.02 2.49
C GLN A 73 1.34 10.64 2.31
N PHE A 74 0.99 9.36 2.51
CA PHE A 74 -0.38 8.88 2.43
C PHE A 74 -1.15 9.05 3.73
N ASP A 75 -0.50 9.47 4.82
CA ASP A 75 -1.14 9.65 6.13
C ASP A 75 -2.39 10.55 6.06
N SER A 76 -2.29 11.64 5.29
CA SER A 76 -3.40 12.57 5.06
C SER A 76 -4.55 11.97 4.23
N LEU A 77 -4.30 10.89 3.50
CA LEU A 77 -5.28 10.16 2.68
C LEU A 77 -5.88 8.97 3.45
N MET A 78 -5.21 8.49 4.51
CA MET A 78 -5.68 7.40 5.37
C MET A 78 -6.81 7.89 6.27
N MET A 79 -8.04 7.76 5.78
CA MET A 79 -9.24 8.15 6.52
C MET A 79 -10.00 6.96 7.10
N MET A 80 -9.64 5.73 6.74
CA MET A 80 -10.35 4.53 7.18
C MET A 80 -9.69 3.95 8.43
N PRO A 81 -10.46 3.61 9.49
CA PRO A 81 -9.90 2.91 10.65
C PRO A 81 -9.50 1.49 10.25
N VAL A 82 -8.37 1.00 10.77
CA VAL A 82 -7.90 -0.37 10.51
C VAL A 82 -8.94 -1.38 10.98
N VAL A 83 -9.48 -2.13 10.03
CA VAL A 83 -10.27 -3.33 10.32
C VAL A 83 -9.31 -4.50 10.31
N LEU A 84 -9.07 -5.08 11.49
CA LEU A 84 -8.35 -6.35 11.60
C LEU A 84 -9.15 -7.42 10.83
N HIS A 85 -8.63 -7.84 9.67
CA HIS A 85 -9.17 -8.92 8.84
C HIS A 85 -8.65 -10.29 9.29
#